data_AF-A0A5K7XBA0-F1
#
_entry.id   AF-A0A5K7XBA0-F1
#
_cell.length_a   1.000
_cell.length_b   1.000
_cell.length_c   1.000
_cell.angle_alpha   90.00
_cell.angle_beta   90.00
_cell.angle_gamma   90.00
#
_symmetry.space_group_name_H-M   'P 1'
#
loop_
_entity.id
_entity.type
_entity.pdbx_description
1 polymer ?
#
loop_
_entity_poly.entity_id
_entity_poly.type
_entity_poly.pdbx_seq_one_letter_code
_entity_poly.pdbx_strand_id
1 'polypeptide(L)'
;MDLFNHKVEVTFVDDATGGAFASAGMEAADLPETFAIRTSLRLVDSDWSVVHAEPRTRAECAKSGALTLRLRKIETMPTDEIAFSQLDITENIDDNQNLGKDEWIATTQLNSRIPNPEAAGLPAPGADADEVYRAALVMSAIRESIPLPDDGVYCPICHIASVDLAKLRTPCPQCGRELLKFGWT
;
A
#
# COMPACT_ATOMS: atom_id res chain seq x y z
N MET A 1 -4.36 62.85 -22.89
CA MET A 1 -3.70 62.84 -21.56
C MET A 1 -3.59 61.38 -21.19
N ASP A 2 -2.49 60.72 -21.53
CA ASP A 2 -2.28 59.29 -21.22
C ASP A 2 -1.06 59.18 -20.31
N LEU A 3 -1.31 59.27 -19.01
CA LEU A 3 -0.36 58.87 -17.98
C LEU A 3 -1.11 57.85 -17.14
N PHE A 4 -0.77 56.56 -17.25
CA PHE A 4 -0.84 55.52 -16.21
C PHE A 4 -0.61 54.15 -16.86
N ASN A 5 0.57 53.95 -17.45
CA ASN A 5 1.06 52.62 -17.84
C ASN A 5 1.44 51.85 -16.56
N HIS A 6 0.45 51.36 -15.81
CA HIS A 6 0.65 50.57 -14.60
C HIS A 6 0.94 49.12 -14.97
N LYS A 7 2.13 48.89 -15.51
CA LYS A 7 2.65 47.55 -15.70
C LYS A 7 2.92 46.93 -14.33
N VAL A 8 2.35 45.77 -14.09
CA VAL A 8 2.64 44.90 -12.96
C VAL A 8 3.65 43.87 -13.44
N GLU A 9 4.75 43.75 -12.71
CA GLU A 9 5.73 42.68 -12.92
C GLU A 9 5.22 41.40 -12.25
N VAL A 10 4.93 40.38 -13.05
CA VAL A 10 4.44 39.09 -12.61
C VAL A 10 5.59 38.09 -12.59
N THR A 11 5.89 37.52 -11.42
CA THR A 11 6.90 36.47 -11.24
C THR A 11 6.20 35.13 -11.04
N PHE A 12 6.57 34.13 -11.83
CA PHE A 12 6.06 32.77 -11.74
C PHE A 12 7.06 31.88 -11.01
N VAL A 13 6.61 31.30 -9.90
CA VAL A 13 7.39 30.43 -9.03
C VAL A 13 6.80 29.03 -9.06
N ASP A 14 7.63 28.02 -9.28
CA ASP A 14 7.20 26.63 -9.17
C ASP A 14 7.04 26.30 -7.69
N ASP A 15 5.84 25.90 -7.29
CA ASP A 15 5.49 25.57 -5.93
C ASP A 15 6.25 24.34 -5.38
N ALA A 16 6.64 23.41 -6.25
CA ALA A 16 7.37 22.20 -5.87
C ALA A 16 8.85 22.49 -5.56
N THR A 17 9.48 23.38 -6.33
CA THR A 17 10.92 23.69 -6.20
C THR A 17 11.21 24.98 -5.45
N GLY A 18 10.23 25.89 -5.36
CA GLY A 18 10.39 27.26 -4.89
C GLY A 18 11.17 28.17 -5.85
N GLY A 19 11.57 27.67 -7.02
CA GLY A 19 12.34 28.40 -8.00
C GLY A 19 11.45 29.28 -8.88
N ALA A 20 11.85 30.55 -9.05
CA ALA A 20 11.28 31.38 -10.11
C ALA A 20 11.73 30.84 -11.46
N PHE A 21 10.78 30.58 -12.36
CA PHE A 21 11.07 30.01 -13.68
C PHE A 21 10.71 30.94 -14.84
N ALA A 22 9.90 31.97 -14.60
CA ALA A 22 9.56 32.98 -15.60
C ALA A 22 9.10 34.30 -14.95
N SER A 23 9.16 35.38 -15.72
CA SER A 23 8.51 36.65 -15.38
C SER A 23 7.88 37.30 -16.61
N ALA A 24 6.85 38.12 -16.40
CA ALA A 24 6.16 38.86 -17.46
C ALA A 24 5.66 40.21 -16.96
N GLY A 25 5.67 41.22 -17.83
CA GLY A 25 5.01 42.50 -17.55
C GLY A 25 3.59 42.48 -18.10
N MET A 26 2.59 42.69 -17.24
CA MET A 26 1.17 42.72 -17.61
C MET A 26 0.55 44.05 -17.23
N GLU A 27 -0.44 44.53 -17.98
CA GLU A 27 -1.21 45.68 -17.51
C GLU A 27 -2.10 45.26 -16.35
N ALA A 28 -2.24 46.11 -15.34
CA ALA A 28 -3.09 45.80 -14.19
C ALA A 28 -4.53 45.43 -14.62
N ALA A 29 -5.04 46.03 -15.70
CA ALA A 29 -6.37 45.75 -16.24
C ALA A 29 -6.55 44.31 -16.75
N ASP A 30 -5.46 43.69 -17.22
CA ASP A 30 -5.44 42.30 -17.74
C ASP A 30 -5.39 41.26 -16.62
N LEU A 31 -5.18 41.68 -15.37
CA LEU A 31 -5.15 40.79 -14.22
C LEU A 31 -6.59 40.45 -13.75
N PRO A 32 -6.83 39.22 -13.28
CA PRO A 32 -8.06 38.86 -12.59
C PRO A 32 -8.30 39.73 -11.35
N GLU A 33 -9.56 39.98 -11.01
CA GLU A 33 -9.90 40.76 -9.82
C GLU A 33 -9.33 40.12 -8.53
N THR A 34 -9.39 38.79 -8.44
CA THR A 34 -8.80 38.00 -7.35
C THR A 34 -8.10 36.77 -7.87
N PHE A 35 -7.03 36.37 -7.20
CA PHE A 35 -6.29 35.13 -7.50
C PHE A 35 -6.73 34.00 -6.56
N ALA A 36 -8.01 33.65 -6.61
CA ALA A 36 -8.58 32.59 -5.77
C ALA A 36 -7.95 31.21 -6.06
N ILE A 37 -7.91 30.37 -5.02
CA ILE A 37 -7.53 28.96 -5.13
C ILE A 37 -8.47 28.30 -6.14
N ARG A 38 -7.91 27.59 -7.14
CA ARG A 38 -8.55 26.97 -8.34
C ARG A 38 -8.51 27.75 -9.65
N THR A 39 -7.85 28.91 -9.70
CA THR A 39 -7.53 29.50 -11.00
C THR A 39 -6.46 28.66 -11.71
N SER A 40 -6.72 28.27 -12.96
CA SER A 40 -5.71 27.67 -13.83
C SER A 40 -5.15 28.71 -14.80
N LEU A 41 -3.88 28.54 -15.16
CA LEU A 41 -3.16 29.41 -16.07
C LEU A 41 -2.44 28.54 -17.09
N ARG A 42 -2.62 28.86 -18.37
CA ARG A 42 -1.92 28.19 -19.47
C ARG A 42 -0.67 28.98 -19.81
N LEU A 43 0.50 28.38 -19.61
CA LEU A 43 1.79 28.94 -20.02
C LEU A 43 2.36 28.07 -21.13
N VAL A 44 2.51 28.65 -22.32
CA VAL A 44 3.04 27.97 -23.53
C VAL A 44 2.32 26.64 -23.78
N ASP A 45 2.95 25.52 -23.43
CA ASP A 45 2.46 24.15 -23.66
C ASP A 45 2.12 23.42 -22.36
N SER A 46 1.84 24.13 -21.27
CA SER A 46 1.52 23.52 -19.99
C SER A 46 0.42 24.27 -19.25
N ASP A 47 -0.49 23.50 -18.67
CA ASP A 47 -1.49 24.01 -17.76
C ASP A 47 -0.94 23.99 -16.33
N TRP A 48 -1.13 25.10 -15.61
CA TRP A 48 -0.66 25.30 -14.26
C TRP A 48 -1.82 25.68 -13.36
N SER A 49 -1.81 25.21 -12.12
CA SER A 49 -2.76 25.64 -11.09
C SER A 49 -2.11 26.70 -10.20
N VAL A 50 -2.84 27.80 -9.94
CA VAL A 50 -2.43 28.81 -8.97
C VAL A 50 -2.63 28.26 -7.56
N VAL A 51 -1.51 27.98 -6.88
CA VAL A 51 -1.48 27.52 -5.48
C VAL A 51 -1.54 28.71 -4.53
N HIS A 52 -0.83 29.79 -4.86
CA HIS A 52 -0.77 30.99 -4.04
C HIS A 52 -0.46 32.23 -4.89
N ALA A 53 -0.94 33.39 -4.43
CA ALA A 53 -0.69 34.68 -5.06
C ALA A 53 -0.44 35.74 -3.99
N GLU A 54 0.61 36.53 -4.22
CA GLU A 54 0.98 37.65 -3.35
C GLU A 54 1.37 38.86 -4.23
N PRO A 55 0.60 39.96 -4.23
CA PRO A 55 -0.67 40.17 -3.52
C PRO A 55 -1.86 39.34 -4.07
N ARG A 56 -2.94 39.20 -3.28
CA ARG A 56 -4.10 38.36 -3.66
C ARG A 56 -5.10 39.03 -4.60
N THR A 57 -5.05 40.35 -4.71
CA THR A 57 -6.04 41.14 -5.47
C THR A 57 -5.37 42.04 -6.50
N ARG A 58 -6.06 42.30 -7.62
CA ARG A 58 -5.58 43.24 -8.65
C ARG A 58 -5.32 44.65 -8.11
N ALA A 59 -6.15 45.13 -7.19
CA ALA A 59 -6.00 46.45 -6.60
C ALA A 59 -4.67 46.60 -5.85
N GLU A 60 -4.27 45.56 -5.11
CA GLU A 60 -2.99 45.52 -4.41
C GLU A 60 -1.81 45.36 -5.38
N CYS A 61 -1.98 44.58 -6.46
CA CYS A 61 -0.99 44.45 -7.53
C CYS A 61 -0.75 45.79 -8.23
N ALA A 62 -1.81 46.53 -8.58
CA ALA A 62 -1.71 47.84 -9.22
C ALA A 62 -0.99 48.86 -8.33
N LYS A 63 -1.18 48.74 -7.00
CA LYS A 63 -0.53 49.62 -6.01
C LYS A 63 0.93 49.26 -5.78
N SER A 64 1.26 47.96 -5.73
CA SER A 64 2.61 47.47 -5.46
C SER A 64 3.50 47.40 -6.70
N GLY A 65 2.90 47.31 -7.89
CA GLY A 65 3.60 47.12 -9.16
C GLY A 65 4.17 45.71 -9.37
N ALA A 66 3.92 44.78 -8.45
CA ALA A 66 4.46 43.43 -8.48
C ALA A 66 3.42 42.38 -8.06
N LEU A 67 3.54 41.19 -8.64
CA LEU A 67 2.73 40.02 -8.31
C LEU A 67 3.61 38.77 -8.36
N THR A 68 3.61 37.97 -7.30
CA THR A 68 4.23 36.65 -7.29
C THR A 68 3.15 35.58 -7.30
N LEU A 69 3.17 34.71 -8.30
CA LEU A 69 2.29 33.55 -8.40
C LEU A 69 3.09 32.28 -8.15
N ARG A 70 2.69 31.51 -7.13
CA ARG A 70 3.15 30.13 -6.93
C ARG A 70 2.24 29.20 -7.70
N LEU A 71 2.83 28.45 -8.62
CA LEU A 71 2.14 27.60 -9.57
C LEU A 71 2.56 26.15 -9.41
N ARG A 72 1.63 25.22 -9.60
CA ARG A 72 1.93 23.79 -9.72
C ARG A 72 1.48 23.27 -11.07
N LYS A 73 2.37 22.56 -11.78
CA LYS A 73 2.06 22.00 -13.09
C LYS A 73 0.92 20.99 -12.96
N ILE A 74 -0.06 21.08 -13.85
CA ILE A 74 -1.15 20.10 -13.93
C ILE A 74 -0.64 18.97 -14.81
N GLU A 75 -0.39 17.82 -14.19
CA GLU A 75 -0.08 16.59 -14.90
C GLU A 75 -1.38 15.93 -15.34
N THR A 76 -1.44 15.52 -16.61
CA THR A 76 -2.55 14.75 -17.16
C THR A 76 -2.02 13.39 -17.56
N MET A 77 -2.80 12.34 -17.30
CA MET A 77 -2.51 10.99 -17.76
C MET A 77 -3.71 10.44 -18.53
N PRO A 78 -3.48 9.64 -19.57
CA PRO A 78 -4.55 8.91 -20.25
C PRO A 78 -5.31 8.03 -19.25
N THR A 79 -6.64 7.96 -19.36
CA THR A 79 -7.46 7.18 -18.42
C THR A 79 -7.19 5.67 -18.50
N ASP A 80 -6.71 5.20 -19.65
CA ASP A 80 -6.28 3.82 -19.91
C ASP A 80 -4.94 3.46 -19.25
N GLU A 81 -4.14 4.46 -18.85
CA GLU A 81 -2.93 4.26 -18.04
C GLU A 81 -3.22 4.23 -16.52
N ILE A 82 -4.45 4.54 -16.11
CA ILE A 82 -4.87 4.46 -14.70
C ILE A 82 -5.17 3.00 -14.38
N ALA A 83 -4.20 2.30 -13.80
CA ALA A 83 -4.42 0.98 -13.23
C ALA A 83 -5.21 1.10 -11.92
N PHE A 84 -6.41 0.55 -11.88
CA PHE A 84 -7.18 0.42 -10.65
C PHE A 84 -6.92 -0.95 -10.03
N SER A 85 -6.50 -0.98 -8.76
CA SER A 85 -6.58 -2.21 -7.97
C SER A 85 -8.04 -2.43 -7.61
N GLN A 86 -8.69 -3.41 -8.24
CA GLN A 86 -9.98 -3.87 -7.77
C GLN A 86 -9.78 -4.51 -6.40
N LEU A 87 -10.44 -3.96 -5.38
CA LEU A 87 -10.59 -4.67 -4.12
C LEU A 87 -11.42 -5.92 -4.43
N ASP A 88 -10.86 -7.09 -4.16
CA ASP A 88 -11.61 -8.33 -4.23
C ASP A 88 -12.62 -8.35 -3.09
N ILE A 89 -13.85 -7.96 -3.40
CA ILE A 89 -15.00 -7.96 -2.48
C ILE A 89 -15.82 -9.24 -2.63
N THR A 90 -15.31 -10.25 -3.34
CA THR A 90 -16.02 -11.53 -3.48
C THR A 90 -15.91 -12.41 -2.23
N GLU A 91 -15.01 -12.06 -1.31
CA GLU A 91 -14.96 -12.67 0.02
C GLU A 91 -16.14 -12.18 0.89
N ASN A 92 -16.96 -13.12 1.37
CA ASN A 92 -17.94 -12.84 2.41
C ASN A 92 -17.28 -12.88 3.80
N ILE A 93 -17.89 -12.12 4.72
CA ILE A 93 -17.66 -12.32 6.15
C ILE A 93 -18.01 -13.77 6.47
N ASP A 94 -17.07 -14.49 7.09
CA ASP A 94 -17.12 -15.92 7.42
C ASP A 94 -16.82 -16.93 6.28
N ASP A 95 -16.33 -16.52 5.10
CA ASP A 95 -15.83 -17.48 4.09
C ASP A 95 -14.68 -18.34 4.63
N ASN A 96 -13.88 -17.78 5.53
CA ASN A 96 -12.87 -18.50 6.29
C ASN A 96 -13.43 -19.66 7.15
N GLN A 97 -14.70 -19.57 7.58
CA GLN A 97 -15.38 -20.63 8.31
C GLN A 97 -15.96 -21.73 7.40
N ASN A 98 -15.88 -21.55 6.08
CA ASN A 98 -16.40 -22.48 5.08
C ASN A 98 -15.33 -23.14 4.22
N LEU A 99 -14.03 -22.90 4.51
CA LEU A 99 -12.93 -23.51 3.76
C LEU A 99 -13.07 -25.03 3.64
N GLY A 100 -13.12 -25.52 2.39
CA GLY A 100 -13.27 -26.91 2.00
C GLY A 100 -12.01 -27.74 2.27
N LYS A 101 -12.12 -29.07 2.20
CA LYS A 101 -10.98 -29.98 2.43
C LYS A 101 -9.87 -29.84 1.37
N ASP A 102 -10.22 -29.27 0.23
CA ASP A 102 -9.42 -29.01 -0.96
C ASP A 102 -8.67 -27.67 -0.92
N GLU A 103 -9.01 -26.78 0.01
CA GLU A 103 -8.36 -25.48 0.17
C GLU A 103 -7.18 -25.51 1.16
N TRP A 104 -6.79 -26.70 1.62
CA TRP A 104 -5.64 -26.92 2.50
C TRP A 104 -4.42 -27.40 1.72
N ILE A 105 -3.24 -26.87 2.08
CA ILE A 105 -1.98 -27.29 1.44
C ILE A 105 -1.61 -28.66 1.99
N ALA A 106 -1.68 -29.69 1.14
CA ALA A 106 -1.19 -31.03 1.45
C ALA A 106 0.34 -31.02 1.59
N THR A 107 0.84 -31.55 2.69
CA THR A 107 2.28 -31.69 2.95
C THR A 107 2.69 -33.16 2.89
N THR A 108 3.99 -33.42 2.81
CA THR A 108 4.53 -34.79 2.86
C THR A 108 5.18 -35.05 4.21
N GLN A 109 5.00 -36.26 4.72
CA GLN A 109 5.68 -36.79 5.89
C GLN A 109 7.21 -36.66 5.78
N LEU A 110 7.82 -35.89 6.68
CA LEU A 110 9.28 -35.70 6.67
C LEU A 110 10.04 -36.99 7.03
N ASN A 111 9.51 -37.78 7.98
CA ASN A 111 10.12 -39.05 8.40
C ASN A 111 10.18 -40.11 7.28
N SER A 112 9.31 -39.99 6.25
CA SER A 112 9.36 -40.85 5.05
C SER A 112 10.52 -40.51 4.09
N ARG A 113 11.13 -39.33 4.23
CA ARG A 113 12.16 -38.82 3.32
C ARG A 113 13.58 -38.92 3.87
N ILE A 114 13.73 -39.34 5.12
CA ILE A 114 15.02 -39.39 5.82
C ILE A 114 15.40 -40.86 6.08
N PRO A 115 16.64 -41.29 5.79
CA PRO A 115 17.05 -42.70 5.94
C PRO A 115 16.98 -43.22 7.38
N ASN A 116 17.16 -42.36 8.38
CA ASN A 116 17.08 -42.69 9.80
C ASN A 116 16.33 -41.56 10.55
N PRO A 117 14.99 -41.59 10.57
CA PRO A 117 14.18 -40.52 11.16
C PRO A 117 14.35 -40.43 12.68
N GLU A 118 14.51 -41.56 13.36
CA GLU A 118 14.64 -41.62 14.83
C GLU A 118 15.92 -40.91 15.31
N ALA A 119 17.03 -41.06 14.57
CA ALA A 119 18.27 -40.35 14.85
C ALA A 119 18.16 -38.83 14.68
N ALA A 120 17.19 -38.36 13.88
CA ALA A 120 16.86 -36.94 13.70
C ALA A 120 15.79 -36.45 14.69
N GLY A 121 15.37 -37.28 15.65
CA GLY A 121 14.31 -36.97 16.61
C GLY A 121 12.89 -37.02 16.03
N LEU A 122 12.71 -37.64 14.87
CA LEU A 122 11.40 -37.83 14.24
C LEU A 122 10.82 -39.22 14.58
N PRO A 123 9.49 -39.34 14.71
CA PRO A 123 8.83 -40.64 14.86
C PRO A 123 9.09 -41.56 13.68
N ALA A 124 9.07 -42.87 13.93
CA ALA A 124 9.15 -43.88 12.88
C ALA A 124 7.98 -43.72 11.87
N PRO A 125 8.16 -44.11 10.58
CA PRO A 125 7.09 -44.01 9.57
C PRO A 125 5.80 -44.78 9.88
N GLY A 126 5.85 -45.74 10.81
CA GLY A 126 4.68 -46.48 11.30
C GLY A 126 4.21 -46.08 12.70
N ALA A 127 4.72 -44.97 13.25
CA ALA A 127 4.30 -44.47 14.55
C ALA A 127 2.81 -44.12 14.56
N ASP A 128 2.15 -44.32 15.70
CA ASP A 128 0.75 -43.99 15.84
C ASP A 128 0.50 -42.47 15.91
N ALA A 129 -0.76 -42.07 15.77
CA ALA A 129 -1.13 -40.66 15.73
C ALA A 129 -0.80 -39.90 17.03
N ASP A 130 -0.77 -40.57 18.18
CA ASP A 130 -0.47 -39.92 19.47
C ASP A 130 1.02 -39.72 19.67
N GLU A 131 1.84 -40.66 19.21
CA GLU A 131 3.29 -40.53 19.16
C GLU A 131 3.72 -39.42 18.21
N VAL A 132 3.16 -39.39 16.99
CA VAL A 132 3.46 -38.34 16.01
C VAL A 132 3.05 -36.97 16.54
N TYR A 133 1.88 -36.87 17.15
CA TYR A 133 1.40 -35.60 17.71
C TYR A 133 2.29 -35.10 18.85
N ARG A 134 2.72 -35.99 19.77
CA ARG A 134 3.59 -35.62 20.89
C ARG A 134 4.96 -35.13 20.42
N ALA A 135 5.58 -35.82 19.47
CA ALA A 135 6.86 -35.40 18.91
C ALA A 135 6.74 -34.02 18.25
N ALA A 136 5.70 -33.82 17.45
CA ALA A 136 5.44 -32.55 16.80
C ALA A 136 5.18 -31.41 17.80
N LEU A 137 4.48 -31.68 18.91
CA LEU A 137 4.24 -30.69 19.97
C LEU A 137 5.56 -30.18 20.59
N VAL A 138 6.51 -31.09 20.86
CA VAL A 138 7.84 -30.73 21.38
C VAL A 138 8.60 -29.85 20.38
N MET A 139 8.56 -30.21 19.09
CA MET A 139 9.20 -29.43 18.04
C MET A 139 8.55 -28.04 17.86
N SER A 140 7.22 -27.95 17.95
CA SER A 140 6.46 -26.69 17.92
C SER A 140 6.89 -25.79 19.07
N ALA A 141 6.96 -26.33 20.30
CA ALA A 141 7.36 -25.56 21.47
C ALA A 141 8.78 -24.98 21.36
N ILE A 142 9.73 -25.75 20.81
CA ILE A 142 11.09 -25.26 20.52
C ILE A 142 11.03 -24.14 19.47
N ARG A 143 10.25 -24.31 18.40
CA ARG A 143 10.14 -23.34 17.33
C ARG A 143 9.49 -22.03 17.78
N GLU A 144 8.44 -22.10 18.60
CA GLU A 144 7.70 -20.95 19.13
C GLU A 144 8.52 -20.12 20.13
N SER A 145 9.63 -20.66 20.65
CA SER A 145 10.59 -19.88 21.42
C SER A 145 11.36 -18.84 20.58
N ILE A 146 11.24 -18.88 19.24
CA ILE A 146 11.89 -17.97 18.30
C ILE A 146 10.81 -17.12 17.60
N PRO A 147 10.70 -15.81 17.88
CA PRO A 147 9.69 -14.95 17.27
C PRO A 147 10.02 -14.71 15.79
N LEU A 148 9.17 -15.19 14.88
CA LEU A 148 9.17 -14.84 13.46
C LEU A 148 7.85 -14.14 13.11
N PRO A 149 7.86 -13.16 12.18
CA PRO A 149 6.71 -12.29 11.92
C PRO A 149 5.51 -12.95 11.19
N ASP A 150 5.67 -14.17 10.66
CA ASP A 150 4.63 -14.88 9.91
C ASP A 150 4.47 -16.31 10.44
N ASP A 151 3.46 -16.53 11.27
CA ASP A 151 3.10 -17.85 11.79
C ASP A 151 1.95 -18.43 10.96
N GLY A 152 2.08 -19.64 10.42
CA GLY A 152 0.94 -20.44 9.94
C GLY A 152 0.55 -21.49 10.99
N VAL A 153 -0.35 -22.41 10.64
CA VAL A 153 -0.65 -23.61 11.43
C VAL A 153 -0.50 -24.89 10.60
N TYR A 154 -0.26 -26.00 11.29
CA TYR A 154 -0.02 -27.30 10.69
C TYR A 154 -0.61 -28.44 11.52
N CYS A 155 -1.23 -29.42 10.85
CA CYS A 155 -1.63 -30.69 11.45
C CYS A 155 -0.59 -31.78 11.12
N PRO A 156 0.16 -32.31 12.11
CA PRO A 156 1.16 -33.34 11.88
C PRO A 156 0.61 -34.72 11.55
N ILE A 157 -0.70 -34.94 11.74
CA ILE A 157 -1.37 -36.23 11.49
C ILE A 157 -1.97 -36.26 10.10
N CYS A 158 -2.69 -35.19 9.76
CA CYS A 158 -3.36 -35.06 8.47
C CYS A 158 -2.46 -34.50 7.38
N HIS A 159 -1.26 -34.01 7.74
CA HIS A 159 -0.32 -33.37 6.82
C HIS A 159 -0.96 -32.23 6.01
N ILE A 160 -1.63 -31.32 6.71
CA ILE A 160 -2.25 -30.13 6.13
C ILE A 160 -1.76 -28.88 6.85
N ALA A 161 -1.53 -27.79 6.10
CA ALA A 161 -1.10 -26.51 6.64
C ALA A 161 -1.96 -25.34 6.10
N SER A 162 -2.03 -24.26 6.86
CA SER A 162 -2.56 -22.96 6.42
C SER A 162 -1.62 -21.85 6.88
N VAL A 163 -1.30 -20.91 5.99
CA VAL A 163 -0.44 -19.74 6.26
C VAL A 163 -1.23 -18.45 6.46
N ASP A 164 -2.54 -18.51 6.31
CA ASP A 164 -3.42 -17.36 6.50
C ASP A 164 -3.98 -17.35 7.94
N LEU A 165 -3.31 -16.59 8.81
CA LEU A 165 -3.67 -16.44 10.23
C LEU A 165 -5.11 -15.96 10.45
N ALA A 166 -5.65 -15.15 9.53
CA ALA A 166 -7.01 -14.63 9.62
C ALA A 166 -8.07 -15.70 9.27
N LYS A 167 -7.64 -16.79 8.62
CA LYS A 167 -8.51 -17.89 8.17
C LYS A 167 -8.33 -19.19 8.96
N LEU A 168 -7.69 -19.13 10.13
CA LEU A 168 -7.38 -20.32 10.93
C LEU A 168 -8.61 -20.99 11.55
N ARG A 169 -8.81 -22.27 11.20
CA ARG A 169 -9.68 -23.18 11.96
C ARG A 169 -8.89 -23.91 13.03
N THR A 170 -9.24 -23.72 14.29
CA THR A 170 -8.85 -24.62 15.39
C THR A 170 -10.12 -25.26 15.97
N PRO A 171 -10.22 -26.60 16.06
CA PRO A 171 -9.20 -27.61 15.75
C PRO A 171 -9.12 -28.01 14.26
N CYS A 172 -8.19 -28.90 13.91
CA CYS A 172 -8.02 -29.49 12.57
C CYS A 172 -9.34 -30.00 11.99
N PRO A 173 -9.74 -29.59 10.78
CA PRO A 173 -11.04 -29.99 10.20
C PRO A 173 -11.10 -31.46 9.78
N GLN A 174 -9.96 -32.16 9.68
CA GLN A 174 -9.92 -33.57 9.29
C GLN A 174 -9.93 -34.53 10.50
N CYS A 175 -9.18 -34.23 11.56
CA CYS A 175 -9.01 -35.13 12.71
C CYS A 175 -9.47 -34.55 14.05
N GLY A 176 -9.88 -33.28 14.10
CA GLY A 176 -10.38 -32.63 15.32
C GLY A 176 -9.32 -32.33 16.38
N ARG A 177 -8.03 -32.53 16.09
CA ARG A 177 -6.92 -32.19 17.01
C ARG A 177 -6.53 -30.72 16.91
N GLU A 178 -5.99 -30.18 18.00
CA GLU A 178 -5.38 -28.84 17.99
C GLU A 178 -4.26 -28.75 16.94
N LEU A 179 -4.13 -27.57 16.31
CA LEU A 179 -3.13 -27.33 15.28
C LEU A 179 -1.88 -26.71 15.89
N LEU A 180 -0.72 -27.07 15.36
CA LEU A 180 0.58 -26.58 15.81
C LEU A 180 1.00 -25.38 14.98
N LYS A 181 1.69 -24.39 15.56
CA LYS A 181 2.17 -23.24 14.79
C LYS A 181 3.30 -23.64 13.84
N PHE A 182 3.30 -23.09 12.63
CA PHE A 182 4.30 -23.37 11.61
C PHE A 182 4.45 -22.17 10.67
N GLY A 183 5.60 -21.48 10.68
CA GLY A 183 5.95 -20.44 9.69
C GLY A 183 6.89 -20.97 8.61
N TRP A 184 6.48 -20.88 7.34
CA TRP A 184 7.39 -20.99 6.19
C TRP A 184 7.72 -19.58 5.69
N THR A 185 9.00 -19.29 5.47
CA THR A 185 9.49 -18.15 4.67
C THR A 185 9.70 -18.54 3.23
#